data_AF-A0A9P4LMU6-F1
#
_entry.id   AF-A0A9P4LMU6-F1
#
_cell.length_a   1.000
_cell.length_b   1.000
_cell.length_c   1.000
_cell.angle_alpha   90.00
_cell.angle_beta   90.00
_cell.angle_gamma   90.00
#
_symmetry.space_group_name_H-M   'P 1'
#
loop_
_entity.id
_entity.type
_entity.pdbx_description
1 polymer ?
#
loop_
_entity_poly.entity_id
_entity_poly.type
_entity_poly.pdbx_seq_one_letter_code
_entity_poly.pdbx_strand_id
1 'polypeptide(L)' 'RFKCNGRRCLRKSFGRQAELRRHYNSAHASTKRTYWCLEPSCERFNGTGRRAFHRKDKLRDHVRQKHSNIAQ' A
#
# COMPACT_ATOMS: atom_id res chain seq x y z
N ARG A 1 22.52 -4.45 6.91
CA ARG A 1 21.17 -4.52 7.51
C ARG A 1 20.67 -3.09 7.73
N PHE A 2 19.47 -2.75 7.28
CA PHE A 2 18.96 -1.36 7.23
C PHE A 2 18.07 -1.05 8.43
N LYS A 3 18.13 0.15 9.00
CA LYS A 3 17.38 0.55 10.20
C LYS A 3 16.56 1.81 9.97
N CYS A 4 15.47 1.95 10.70
CA CYS A 4 14.67 3.18 10.69
C CYS A 4 15.06 4.07 11.87
N ASN A 5 15.19 5.37 11.61
CA ASN A 5 15.58 6.36 12.63
C ASN A 5 14.37 6.91 13.42
N GLY A 6 13.16 6.44 13.15
CA GLY A 6 11.98 6.83 13.92
C GLY A 6 12.07 6.34 15.36
N ARG A 7 11.76 7.19 16.34
CA ARG A 7 11.78 6.85 17.78
C ARG A 7 11.00 5.57 18.12
N ARG A 8 9.88 5.33 17.44
CA ARG A 8 9.04 4.11 17.60
C ARG A 8 9.50 2.91 16.77
N CYS A 9 10.57 3.04 15.98
CA CYS A 9 11.04 2.04 15.03
C CYS A 9 12.48 1.58 15.30
N LEU A 10 13.09 2.01 16.41
CA LEU A 10 14.47 1.69 16.81
C LEU A 10 14.77 0.17 16.87
N ARG A 11 13.76 -0.65 17.20
CA ARG A 11 13.89 -2.12 17.23
C ARG A 11 13.64 -2.78 15.87
N LYS A 12 13.18 -2.04 14.85
CA LYS A 12 12.92 -2.56 13.51
C LYS A 12 14.18 -2.51 12.67
N SER A 13 14.47 -3.64 12.01
CA SER A 13 15.58 -3.78 11.09
C SER A 13 15.13 -4.55 9.87
N PHE A 14 15.69 -4.18 8.73
CA PHE A 14 15.27 -4.67 7.42
C PHE A 14 16.46 -5.32 6.72
N GLY A 15 16.19 -6.40 5.99
CA GLY A 15 17.22 -7.10 5.21
C GLY A 15 17.66 -6.26 4.01
N ARG A 16 16.72 -5.55 3.38
CA ARG A 16 16.96 -4.76 2.15
C ARG A 16 16.57 -3.29 2.30
N GLN A 17 17.24 -2.41 1.55
CA GLN A 17 16.90 -0.98 1.52
C GLN A 17 15.47 -0.73 1.02
N ALA A 18 14.98 -1.55 0.07
CA ALA A 18 13.62 -1.47 -0.43
C ALA A 18 12.55 -1.75 0.64
N GLU A 19 12.86 -2.60 1.64
CA GLU A 19 11.97 -2.85 2.77
C GLU A 19 11.93 -1.68 3.74
N LEU A 20 13.10 -1.09 4.05
CA LEU A 20 13.18 0.13 4.85
C LEU A 20 12.40 1.28 4.18
N ARG A 21 12.57 1.46 2.86
CA ARG A 21 11.86 2.49 2.10
C ARG A 21 10.34 2.28 2.15
N ARG A 22 9.87 1.04 1.97
CA ARG A 22 8.44 0.70 2.12
C ARG A 22 7.92 0.99 3.52
N HIS A 23 8.67 0.59 4.55
CA HIS A 23 8.33 0.88 5.93
C HIS A 23 8.21 2.39 6.15
N TYR A 24 9.22 3.17 5.76
CA TYR A 24 9.21 4.62 5.91
C TYR A 24 8.02 5.27 5.21
N ASN A 25 7.73 4.87 3.96
CA ASN A 25 6.58 5.39 3.22
C ASN A 25 5.23 5.06 3.86
N SER A 26 5.12 3.95 4.61
CA SER A 26 3.88 3.57 5.31
C SER A 26 3.74 4.19 6.71
N ALA A 27 4.84 4.32 7.43
CA ALA A 27 4.86 4.65 8.86
C ALA A 27 5.25 6.10 9.14
N HIS A 28 5.99 6.74 8.23
CA HIS A 28 6.58 8.07 8.41
C HIS A 28 6.24 9.07 7.31
N ALA A 29 5.71 8.64 6.16
CA ALA A 29 5.28 9.58 5.14
C ALA A 29 4.15 10.48 5.67
N SER A 30 4.35 11.80 5.57
CA SER A 30 3.36 12.80 5.94
C SER A 30 2.09 12.68 5.10
N THR A 31 2.24 12.32 3.82
CA THR A 31 1.14 12.06 2.90
C THR A 31 1.11 10.58 2.54
N LYS A 32 0.20 9.84 3.17
CA LYS A 32 -0.02 8.43 2.83
C LYS A 32 -0.75 8.36 1.49
N ARG A 33 -0.06 7.87 0.45
CA ARG A 33 -0.73 7.59 -0.83
C ARG A 33 -1.76 6.50 -0.63
N THR A 34 -3.00 6.83 -0.92
CA THR A 34 -4.12 5.90 -1.04
C THR A 34 -4.28 5.51 -2.50
N TYR A 35 -4.56 4.24 -2.73
CA TYR A 35 -4.83 3.68 -4.04
C TYR A 35 -6.23 3.08 -3.98
N TRP A 36 -7.08 3.47 -4.92
CA TRP A 36 -8.47 3.01 -5.00
C TRP A 36 -8.64 2.03 -6.14
N CYS A 37 -9.64 1.15 -6.02
CA CYS A 37 -10.09 0.43 -7.20
C CYS A 37 -10.82 1.42 -8.12
N LEU A 38 -10.68 1.23 -9.43
CA LEU A 38 -11.39 2.05 -10.43
C LEU A 38 -12.68 1.38 -10.92
N GLU A 39 -12.95 0.15 -10.47
CA GLU A 39 -14.16 -0.56 -10.85
C GLU A 39 -15.37 -0.02 -10.07
N PRO A 40 -16.38 0.59 -10.71
CA PRO A 40 -17.49 1.26 -10.02
C PRO A 40 -18.34 0.33 -9.14
N SER A 41 -18.43 -0.94 -9.50
CA SER A 41 -19.15 -1.98 -8.74
C SER A 41 -18.34 -2.53 -7.55
N CYS A 42 -17.08 -2.14 -7.42
CA CYS A 42 -16.21 -2.61 -6.35
C CYS A 42 -16.47 -1.86 -5.04
N GLU A 43 -16.56 -2.59 -3.93
CA GLU A 43 -16.64 -2.02 -2.57
C GLU A 43 -15.40 -1.19 -2.18
N ARG A 44 -14.36 -1.17 -3.01
CA ARG A 44 -13.14 -0.37 -2.82
C ARG A 44 -12.97 0.70 -3.90
N PHE A 45 -14.05 1.03 -4.61
CA PHE A 45 -14.10 2.12 -5.57
C PHE A 45 -14.00 3.48 -4.87
N ASN A 46 -13.41 4.44 -5.58
CA ASN A 46 -13.34 5.83 -5.14
C ASN A 46 -14.72 6.49 -5.26
N GLY A 47 -15.56 6.33 -4.23
CA GLY A 47 -16.92 6.90 -4.20
C GLY A 47 -17.87 6.13 -3.30
N THR A 48 -17.67 4.80 -3.16
CA THR A 48 -18.47 3.92 -2.30
C THR A 48 -17.63 3.29 -1.17
N GLY A 49 -16.30 3.29 -1.29
CA GLY A 49 -15.46 2.36 -0.55
C GLY A 49 -15.03 2.75 0.85
N ARG A 50 -15.20 1.82 1.80
CA ARG A 50 -14.80 1.98 3.21
C ARG A 50 -13.28 1.94 3.45
N ARG A 51 -12.45 1.39 2.53
CA ARG A 51 -10.99 1.22 2.74
C ARG A 51 -10.16 1.28 1.45
N ALA A 52 -9.37 2.34 1.28
CA ALA A 52 -8.33 2.43 0.26
C ALA A 52 -7.14 1.50 0.54
N PHE A 53 -6.43 1.13 -0.52
CA PHE A 53 -5.15 0.42 -0.41
C PHE A 53 -4.03 1.41 -0.09
N HIS A 54 -3.12 1.03 0.81
CA HIS A 54 -1.93 1.82 1.13
C HIS A 54 -0.76 1.55 0.18
N ARG A 55 -0.92 0.60 -0.76
CA ARG A 55 0.13 0.12 -1.68
C ARG A 55 -0.43 -0.26 -3.05
N LYS A 56 0.30 0.14 -4.12
CA LYS A 56 -0.06 -0.18 -5.52
C LYS A 56 -0.02 -1.67 -5.83
N ASP A 57 0.91 -2.43 -5.26
CA ASP A 57 0.95 -3.88 -5.49
C ASP A 57 -0.28 -4.60 -4.92
N LYS A 58 -0.79 -4.16 -3.77
CA LYS A 58 -2.02 -4.70 -3.19
C LYS A 58 -3.26 -4.35 -3.99
N LEU A 59 -3.31 -3.15 -4.60
CA LEU A 59 -4.34 -2.82 -5.57
C LEU A 59 -4.27 -3.75 -6.79
N ARG A 60 -3.08 -3.94 -7.40
CA ARG A 60 -2.91 -4.83 -8.56
C ARG A 60 -3.32 -6.27 -8.26
N ASP A 61 -2.92 -6.78 -7.11
CA ASP A 61 -3.28 -8.12 -6.65
C ASP A 61 -4.80 -8.25 -6.46
N HIS A 62 -5.43 -7.25 -5.84
CA HIS A 62 -6.89 -7.17 -5.72
C HIS A 62 -7.58 -7.19 -7.09
N VAL A 63 -7.13 -6.36 -8.04
CA VAL A 63 -7.69 -6.33 -9.40
C VAL A 63 -7.52 -7.69 -10.07
N ARG A 64 -6.35 -8.31 -9.99
CA ARG A 64 -6.12 -9.65 -10.56
C ARG A 64 -7.00 -10.74 -9.96
N GLN A 65 -7.34 -10.67 -8.68
CA GLN A 65 -8.13 -11.71 -7.99
C GLN A 65 -9.65 -11.46 -8.03
N LYS A 66 -10.07 -10.19 -8.04
CA LYS A 66 -11.48 -9.79 -7.94
C LYS A 66 -12.06 -9.23 -9.23
N HIS A 67 -11.19 -8.77 -10.12
CA HIS A 67 -11.53 -8.16 -11.40
C HIS A 67 -10.72 -8.82 -12.53
N SER A 68 -10.45 -10.13 -12.43
CA SER A 68 -9.57 -10.91 -13.32
C SER A 68 -9.92 -10.82 -14.82
N ASN A 69 -11.10 -10.29 -15.16
CA ASN A 69 -11.54 -10.01 -16.53
C ASN A 69 -11.24 -8.59 -17.03
N ILE A 70 -10.64 -7.73 -16.20
CA ILE A 70 -10.19 -6.40 -16.59
C ILE A 70 -8.68 -6.46 -16.72
N ALA A 71 -8.24 -6.96 -17.87
CA ALA A 71 -6.92 -6.61 -18.37
C ALA A 71 -6.90 -5.07 -18.53
N GLN A 72 -6.02 -4.39 -17.81
CA GLN A 72 -5.61 -3.03 -18.17
C GLN A 72 -4.66 -3.09 -19.35
#